data_AF-A0A960N668-F1
#
_entry.id   AF-A0A960N668-F1
#
_cell.length_a   1.000
_cell.length_b   1.000
_cell.length_c   1.000
_cell.angle_alpha   90.00
_cell.angle_beta   90.00
_cell.angle_gamma   90.00
#
_symmetry.space_group_name_H-M   'P 1'
#
loop_
_entity.id
_entity.type
_entity.pdbx_description
1 polymer ?
#
loop_
_entity_poly.entity_id
_entity_poly.type
_entity_poly.pdbx_seq_one_letter_code
_entity_poly.pdbx_strand_id
1 'polypeptide(L)'
;MRFKQVPAADLVREIRNSWGDNHGVEEVHHFLCEIATCLLHYPDVEVGHVEALRFTPWSLDPWEADHKIQSELELMERFLEDRNRYVFRRKHAAGAWEEPP
;
A
#
# COMPACT_ATOMS: atom_id res chain seq x y z
N MET A 1 17.03 11.88 -0.62
CA MET A 1 16.67 10.52 -1.09
C MET A 1 15.15 10.43 -1.14
N ARG A 2 14.49 10.29 -2.31
CA ARG A 2 13.03 10.15 -2.37
C ARG A 2 12.66 8.80 -1.74
N PHE A 3 11.85 8.80 -0.69
CA PHE A 3 11.36 7.57 -0.07
C PHE A 3 10.61 6.74 -1.11
N LYS A 4 10.95 5.45 -1.23
CA LYS A 4 10.38 4.54 -2.22
C LYS A 4 8.90 4.33 -1.90
N GLN A 5 8.02 4.90 -2.72
CA GLN A 5 6.59 4.58 -2.71
C GLN A 5 6.41 3.16 -3.24
N VAL A 6 5.57 2.37 -2.59
CA VAL A 6 5.28 0.99 -2.95
C VAL A 6 3.79 0.85 -3.22
N PRO A 7 3.36 0.86 -4.49
CA PRO A 7 1.97 0.57 -4.83
C PRO A 7 1.59 -0.86 -4.47
N ALA A 8 0.42 -1.05 -3.85
CA ALA A 8 -0.13 -2.38 -3.57
C ALA A 8 -0.22 -3.26 -4.84
N ALA A 9 -0.59 -2.66 -5.97
CA ALA A 9 -0.68 -3.35 -7.26
C ALA A 9 0.67 -3.95 -7.71
N ASP A 10 1.78 -3.29 -7.39
CA ASP A 10 3.12 -3.78 -7.74
C ASP A 10 3.53 -4.95 -6.84
N LEU A 11 3.23 -4.88 -5.53
CA LEU A 11 3.42 -6.01 -4.61
C LEU A 11 2.66 -7.24 -5.10
N VAL A 12 1.37 -7.06 -5.40
CA VAL A 12 0.52 -8.16 -5.86
C VAL A 12 1.00 -8.76 -7.17
N ARG A 13 1.47 -7.95 -8.13
CA ARG A 13 2.06 -8.46 -9.37
C ARG A 13 3.30 -9.31 -9.10
N GLU A 14 4.18 -8.88 -8.21
CA GLU A 14 5.39 -9.63 -7.84
C GLU A 14 5.05 -10.99 -7.22
N ILE A 15 4.04 -11.00 -6.33
CA ILE A 15 3.53 -12.21 -5.69
C ILE A 15 2.91 -13.16 -6.73
N ARG A 16 2.02 -12.65 -7.58
CA ARG A 16 1.39 -13.44 -8.65
C ARG A 16 2.42 -14.04 -9.60
N ASN A 17 3.43 -13.27 -9.98
CA ASN A 17 4.53 -13.77 -10.82
C ASN A 17 5.33 -14.89 -10.14
N SER A 18 5.39 -14.89 -8.80
CA SER A 18 6.13 -15.89 -8.02
C SER A 18 5.32 -17.15 -7.73
N TRP A 19 4.00 -17.03 -7.60
CA TRP A 19 3.10 -18.13 -7.23
C TRP A 19 2.56 -18.93 -8.43
N GLY A 20 2.61 -18.37 -9.64
CA GLY A 20 2.11 -19.01 -10.86
C GLY A 20 0.58 -19.04 -10.95
N ASP A 21 0.05 -19.70 -11.98
CA ASP A 21 -1.38 -19.62 -12.37
C ASP A 21 -2.33 -20.45 -11.50
N ASN A 22 -1.83 -21.16 -10.48
CA ASN A 22 -2.65 -22.02 -9.62
C ASN A 22 -3.46 -21.27 -8.58
N HIS A 23 -3.20 -19.97 -8.39
CA HIS A 23 -3.83 -19.17 -7.36
C HIS A 23 -4.93 -18.27 -7.91
N GLY A 24 -6.08 -18.28 -7.23
CA GLY A 24 -7.23 -17.46 -7.58
C GLY A 24 -7.05 -15.99 -7.22
N VAL A 25 -7.86 -15.12 -7.82
CA VAL A 25 -7.88 -13.67 -7.50
C VAL A 25 -8.20 -13.44 -6.01
N GLU A 26 -9.07 -14.27 -5.43
CA GLU A 26 -9.45 -14.19 -4.01
C GLU A 26 -8.26 -14.43 -3.07
N GLU A 27 -7.41 -15.42 -3.35
CA GLU A 27 -6.22 -15.71 -2.54
C GLU A 27 -5.21 -14.56 -2.59
N VAL A 28 -5.07 -13.96 -3.77
CA VAL A 28 -4.20 -12.80 -3.98
C VAL A 28 -4.72 -11.58 -3.22
N HIS A 29 -6.04 -11.37 -3.19
CA HIS A 29 -6.67 -10.30 -2.42
C HIS A 29 -6.49 -10.52 -0.92
N HIS A 30 -6.70 -11.75 -0.44
CA HIS A 30 -6.49 -12.10 0.96
C HIS A 30 -5.06 -11.79 1.42
N PHE A 31 -4.08 -12.20 0.61
CA PHE A 31 -2.67 -11.97 0.93
C PHE A 31 -2.29 -10.49 0.91
N LEU A 32 -2.88 -9.69 0.00
CA LEU A 32 -2.71 -8.23 0.05
C LEU A 32 -3.26 -7.65 1.34
N CYS A 33 -4.46 -8.08 1.77
CA CYS A 33 -5.04 -7.62 3.03
C CYS A 33 -4.09 -7.96 4.19
N GLU A 34 -3.57 -9.18 4.29
CA GLU A 34 -2.60 -9.55 5.34
C GLU A 34 -1.35 -8.66 5.32
N ILE A 35 -0.75 -8.42 4.15
CA ILE A 35 0.39 -7.51 4.02
C ILE A 35 0.02 -6.09 4.45
N ALA A 36 -1.13 -5.59 4.00
CA ALA A 36 -1.61 -4.26 4.34
C ALA A 36 -1.82 -4.13 5.85
N THR A 37 -2.49 -5.09 6.49
CA THR A 37 -2.65 -5.15 7.94
C THR A 37 -1.28 -5.11 8.62
N CYS A 38 -0.34 -5.97 8.23
CA CYS A 38 1.00 -5.98 8.82
C CYS A 38 1.71 -4.63 8.67
N LEU A 39 1.70 -4.05 7.47
CA LEU A 39 2.37 -2.78 7.16
C LEU A 39 1.76 -1.60 7.92
N LEU A 40 0.44 -1.50 7.99
CA LEU A 40 -0.28 -0.40 8.66
C LEU A 40 -0.02 -0.34 10.16
N HIS A 41 0.32 -1.48 10.77
CA HIS A 41 0.67 -1.55 12.19
C HIS A 41 2.12 -1.18 12.49
N TYR A 42 2.97 -0.98 11.48
CA TYR A 42 4.28 -0.38 11.69
C TYR A 42 4.15 1.13 11.94
N PRO A 43 4.75 1.67 13.02
CA PRO A 43 4.55 3.05 13.43
C PRO A 43 5.07 4.05 12.40
N ASP A 44 6.03 3.65 11.58
CA ASP A 44 6.68 4.45 10.56
C ASP A 44 6.17 4.17 9.14
N VAL A 45 5.04 3.49 8.97
CA VAL A 45 4.40 3.27 7.67
C VAL A 45 3.07 4.02 7.60
N GLU A 46 2.80 4.59 6.44
CA GLU A 46 1.52 5.21 6.10
C GLU A 46 1.05 4.69 4.73
N VAL A 47 -0.26 4.69 4.55
CA VAL A 47 -0.93 4.36 3.29
C VAL A 47 -1.62 5.60 2.74
N GLY A 48 -1.74 5.66 1.42
CA GLY A 48 -2.42 6.76 0.77
C GLY A 48 -2.71 6.47 -0.69
N HIS A 49 -2.87 7.55 -1.44
CA HIS A 49 -3.06 7.51 -2.88
C HIS A 49 -2.15 8.54 -3.54
N VAL A 50 -1.91 8.36 -4.83
CA VAL A 50 -1.12 9.28 -5.65
C VAL A 50 -2.02 9.95 -6.69
N GLU A 51 -2.13 11.26 -6.62
CA GLU A 51 -2.85 12.08 -7.59
C GLU A 51 -1.94 13.19 -8.10
N ALA A 52 -1.95 13.44 -9.42
CA ALA A 52 -1.10 14.45 -10.06
C ALA A 52 0.38 14.38 -9.60
N LEU A 53 0.92 13.15 -9.49
CA LEU A 53 2.29 12.84 -9.02
C LEU A 53 2.57 13.19 -7.55
N ARG A 54 1.55 13.50 -6.75
CA ARG A 54 1.66 13.81 -5.33
C ARG A 54 1.03 12.69 -4.51
N PHE A 55 1.75 12.25 -3.49
CA PHE A 55 1.23 11.31 -2.51
C PHE A 55 0.41 12.04 -1.45
N THR A 56 -0.82 11.59 -1.24
CA THR A 56 -1.74 12.05 -0.21
C THR A 56 -1.95 10.93 0.80
N PRO A 57 -1.40 11.04 2.03
CA PRO A 57 -1.64 10.03 3.06
C PRO A 57 -3.10 10.02 3.47
N TRP A 58 -3.61 8.84 3.83
CA TRP A 58 -4.90 8.74 4.47
C TRP A 58 -4.83 9.24 5.92
N SER A 59 -5.91 9.85 6.39
CA SER A 59 -6.09 10.28 7.78
C SER A 59 -6.82 9.24 8.62
N LEU A 60 -6.76 7.98 8.22
CA LEU A 60 -7.40 6.84 8.88
C LEU A 60 -6.43 6.19 9.86
N ASP A 61 -6.95 5.63 10.94
CA ASP A 61 -6.15 4.76 11.79
C ASP A 61 -5.87 3.41 11.08
N PRO A 62 -4.90 2.61 11.56
CA PRO A 62 -4.53 1.34 10.92
C PRO A 62 -5.69 0.38 10.69
N TRP A 63 -6.65 0.28 11.62
CA TRP A 63 -7.80 -0.63 11.50
C TRP A 63 -8.82 -0.10 10.49
N GLU A 64 -9.08 1.19 10.49
CA GLU A 64 -9.95 1.83 9.50
C GLU A 64 -9.38 1.72 8.08
N ALA A 65 -8.07 1.90 7.94
CA ALA A 65 -7.37 1.75 6.67
C ALA A 65 -7.42 0.30 6.16
N ASP A 66 -7.24 -0.68 7.05
CA ASP A 66 -7.36 -2.11 6.74
C ASP A 66 -8.75 -2.48 6.22
N HIS A 67 -9.80 -2.10 6.97
CA HIS A 67 -11.19 -2.31 6.55
C HIS A 67 -11.53 -1.64 5.22
N LYS A 68 -11.01 -0.43 4.99
CA LYS A 68 -11.19 0.28 3.71
C LYS A 68 -10.54 -0.50 2.56
N ILE A 69 -9.30 -0.97 2.73
CA ILE A 69 -8.61 -1.76 1.70
C ILE A 69 -9.41 -3.03 1.40
N GLN A 70 -9.80 -3.78 2.42
CA GLN A 70 -10.55 -5.03 2.25
C GLN A 70 -11.86 -4.82 1.48
N SER A 71 -12.68 -3.85 1.90
CA SER A 71 -13.99 -3.59 1.28
C SER A 71 -13.92 -3.07 -0.15
N GLU A 72 -12.88 -2.31 -0.49
CA GLU A 72 -12.72 -1.76 -1.84
C GLU A 72 -12.06 -2.76 -2.79
N LEU A 73 -11.12 -3.57 -2.31
CA LEU A 73 -10.35 -4.51 -3.13
C LEU A 73 -11.24 -5.58 -3.77
N GLU A 74 -12.21 -6.10 -3.02
CA GLU A 74 -13.20 -7.08 -3.51
C GLU A 74 -14.03 -6.55 -4.69
N LEU A 75 -14.18 -5.22 -4.79
CA LEU A 75 -14.99 -4.55 -5.81
C LEU A 75 -14.16 -4.02 -6.99
N MET A 76 -12.83 -4.12 -6.94
CA MET A 76 -11.96 -3.52 -7.95
C MET A 76 -11.60 -4.50 -9.08
N GLU A 77 -12.28 -4.36 -10.22
CA GLU A 77 -12.02 -5.16 -11.42
C GLU A 77 -10.61 -4.95 -12.03
N ARG A 78 -10.02 -3.77 -11.82
CA ARG A 78 -8.73 -3.36 -12.44
C ARG A 78 -7.67 -2.98 -11.42
N PHE A 79 -7.74 -3.54 -10.22
CA PHE A 79 -6.80 -3.24 -9.13
C PHE A 79 -5.33 -3.33 -9.56
N LEU A 80 -4.94 -4.38 -10.30
CA LEU A 80 -3.55 -4.57 -10.74
C LEU A 80 -3.06 -3.44 -11.67
N GLU A 81 -3.96 -2.75 -12.36
CA GLU A 81 -3.60 -1.65 -13.26
C GLU A 81 -3.45 -0.32 -12.52
N ASP A 82 -4.12 -0.17 -11.37
CA ASP A 82 -4.16 1.06 -10.60
C ASP A 82 -3.00 1.15 -9.61
N ARG A 83 -1.87 1.69 -10.09
CA ARG A 83 -0.66 1.94 -9.28
C ARG A 83 -0.76 3.17 -8.38
N ASN A 84 -1.88 3.90 -8.46
CA ASN A 84 -2.06 5.15 -7.73
C ASN A 84 -2.90 4.96 -6.46
N ARG A 85 -3.58 3.83 -6.31
CA ARG A 85 -4.30 3.46 -5.09
C ARG A 85 -3.47 2.59 -4.16
N TYR A 86 -3.75 2.72 -2.87
CA TYR A 86 -3.13 1.95 -1.78
C TYR A 86 -1.59 1.94 -1.89
N VAL A 87 -1.02 3.14 -1.87
CA VAL A 87 0.42 3.32 -1.94
C VAL A 87 0.96 3.36 -0.53
N PHE A 88 1.84 2.41 -0.21
CA PHE A 88 2.54 2.37 1.07
C PHE A 88 3.82 3.20 0.99
N ARG A 89 4.11 3.94 2.05
CA ARG A 89 5.33 4.75 2.18
C ARG A 89 5.78 4.73 3.63
N ARG A 90 7.10 4.85 3.84
CA ARG A 90 7.64 5.16 5.16
C ARG A 90 7.32 6.62 5.53
N LYS A 91 6.72 6.87 6.68
CA LYS A 91 6.53 8.21 7.25
C LYS A 91 7.89 8.92 7.25
N HIS A 92 7.89 10.19 6.84
CA HIS A 92 9.02 11.04 7.15
C HIS A 92 9.10 11.13 8.68
N ALA A 93 10.21 10.69 9.28
CA ALA A 93 10.45 10.97 10.68
C ALA A 93 10.37 12.49 10.87
N ALA A 94 9.37 12.96 11.62
CA ALA A 94 9.36 14.31 12.13
C ALA A 94 10.53 14.41 13.14
N GLY A 95 11.72 14.74 12.64
CA GLY A 95 12.95 14.71 13.43
C GLY A 95 14.22 14.26 12.70
N ALA A 96 14.24 14.12 11.37
CA ALA A 96 15.50 14.19 10.64
C ALA A 96 15.95 15.67 10.64
N TRP A 97 16.62 16.06 11.73
CA TRP A 97 17.15 17.39 11.98
C TRP A 97 17.88 17.94 10.76
N GLU A 98 17.68 19.24 10.53
CA GLU A 98 18.51 20.08 9.66
C GLU A 98 19.98 19.73 9.88
N GLU A 99 20.67 19.28 8.83
CA GLU A 99 22.13 19.35 8.83
C GLU A 99 22.49 20.84 8.75
N PRO A 100 23.22 21.40 9.74
CA PRO A 100 23.76 22.76 9.60
C PRO A 100 24.79 22.79 8.45
N PRO A 101 25.00 23.98 7.86
CA PRO A 101 25.62 24.16 6.54
C PRO A 101 27.02 23.58 6.36
#